data_AF-A0A2E8KCB0-F1
#
_entry.id   AF-A0A2E8KCB0-F1
#
_cell.length_a   1.000
_cell.length_b   1.000
_cell.length_c   1.000
_cell.angle_alpha   90.00
_cell.angle_beta   90.00
_cell.angle_gamma   90.00
#
_symmetry.space_group_name_H-M   'P 1'
#
loop_
_entity.id
_entity.type
_entity.pdbx_description
1 polymer ?
#
loop_
_entity_poly.entity_id
_entity_poly.type
_entity_poly.pdbx_seq_one_letter_code
_entity_poly.pdbx_strand_id
1 'polypeptide(L)' 'MATKHYDWVTHHAQIRPGKVAIVDLDNGREISYEQLDQRASRLASWFQANGVAKGDRVAVLLPNCPEFFEIQFACSKSG' A
#
# COMPACT_ATOMS: atom_id res chain seq x y z
N MET A 1 -12.50 -5.93 22.04
CA MET A 1 -11.25 -5.15 21.94
C MET A 1 -10.98 -4.88 20.47
N ALA A 2 -10.93 -3.63 20.03
CA ALA A 2 -10.54 -3.33 18.65
C ALA A 2 -9.03 -3.59 18.52
N THR A 3 -8.65 -4.55 17.67
CA THR A 3 -7.24 -4.79 17.33
C THR A 3 -6.66 -3.49 16.78
N LYS A 4 -5.58 -2.97 17.39
CA LYS A 4 -4.86 -1.79 16.87
C LYS A 4 -4.32 -2.17 15.49
N HIS A 5 -4.83 -1.54 14.45
CA HIS A 5 -4.30 -1.74 13.11
C HIS A 5 -2.92 -1.09 13.02
N TYR A 6 -1.91 -1.87 12.69
CA TYR A 6 -0.54 -1.41 12.55
C TYR A 6 -0.26 -1.11 11.09
N ASP A 7 -0.02 0.16 10.77
CA ASP A 7 0.40 0.56 9.43
C ASP A 7 1.86 0.16 9.21
N TRP A 8 2.03 -1.08 8.74
CA TRP A 8 3.31 -1.75 8.59
C TRP A 8 4.22 -1.04 7.57
N VAL A 9 3.63 -0.53 6.50
CA VAL A 9 4.41 0.15 5.45
C VAL A 9 4.89 1.52 5.91
N THR A 10 4.05 2.30 6.61
CA THR A 10 4.46 3.59 7.21
C THR A 10 5.60 3.39 8.20
N HIS A 11 5.50 2.37 9.06
CA HIS A 11 6.56 2.07 10.02
C HIS A 11 7.92 1.84 9.35
N HIS A 12 7.97 1.02 8.30
CA HIS A 12 9.23 0.76 7.61
C HIS A 12 9.69 1.94 6.75
N ALA A 13 8.78 2.73 6.19
CA ALA A 13 9.11 3.98 5.53
C ALA A 13 9.80 4.96 6.49
N GLN A 14 9.38 5.02 7.76
CA GLN A 14 10.01 5.87 8.78
C GLN A 14 11.37 5.35 9.24
N ILE A 15 11.53 4.04 9.43
CA ILE A 15 12.76 3.45 9.99
C ILE A 15 13.84 3.22 8.94
N ARG A 16 13.45 2.85 7.72
CA ARG A 16 14.36 2.45 6.64
C ARG A 16 13.84 2.88 5.27
N PRO A 17 13.64 4.18 5.04
CA PRO A 17 12.96 4.72 3.84
C PRO A 17 13.58 4.24 2.52
N GLY A 18 14.91 4.24 2.43
CA GLY A 18 15.65 3.85 1.23
C GLY A 18 15.86 2.35 1.04
N LYS A 19 15.43 1.48 1.98
CA LYS A 19 15.53 0.03 1.79
C LYS A 19 14.49 -0.43 0.78
N VAL A 20 14.90 -1.31 -0.12
CA VAL A 20 14.02 -1.97 -1.09
C VAL A 20 12.97 -2.80 -0.34
N ALA A 21 11.71 -2.56 -0.67
CA ALA A 21 10.54 -3.28 -0.19
C ALA A 21 10.07 -4.33 -1.22
N ILE A 22 10.10 -3.98 -2.50
CA ILE A 22 9.67 -4.85 -3.61
C ILE A 22 10.71 -4.81 -4.72
N VAL A 23 11.03 -5.98 -5.27
CA VAL A 23 11.80 -6.14 -6.50
C VAL A 23 10.86 -6.73 -7.54
N ASP A 24 10.57 -5.97 -8.59
CA ASP A 24 9.81 -6.39 -9.75
C ASP A 24 10.78 -6.94 -10.80
N LEU A 25 10.80 -8.27 -10.95
CA LEU A 25 11.72 -8.97 -11.85
C LEU A 25 11.31 -8.85 -13.33
N ASP A 26 10.01 -8.65 -13.60
CA ASP A 26 9.50 -8.56 -14.97
C ASP A 26 9.90 -7.21 -15.59
N ASN A 27 9.89 -6.15 -14.79
CA ASN A 27 10.21 -4.78 -15.23
C ASN A 27 11.59 -4.28 -14.79
N GLY A 28 12.36 -5.09 -14.03
CA GLY A 28 13.67 -4.72 -13.50
C GLY A 28 13.62 -3.52 -12.55
N ARG A 29 12.50 -3.33 -11.84
CA ARG A 29 12.26 -2.15 -10.99
C ARG A 29 12.37 -2.51 -9.52
N GLU A 30 13.05 -1.66 -8.76
CA GLU A 30 13.04 -1.72 -7.30
C GLU A 30 12.16 -0.60 -6.73
N ILE A 31 11.41 -0.92 -5.68
CA ILE A 31 10.56 0.03 -4.97
C ILE A 31 11.00 0.05 -3.51
N SER A 32 11.37 1.23 -3.02
CA SER A 32 11.73 1.43 -1.62
C SER A 32 10.50 1.45 -0.70
N TYR A 33 10.72 1.27 0.61
CA TYR A 33 9.64 1.40 1.61
C TYR A 33 8.98 2.79 1.57
N GLU A 34 9.76 3.84 1.40
CA GLU A 34 9.23 5.21 1.25
C GLU A 34 8.36 5.33 0.00
N GLN A 35 8.81 4.82 -1.15
CA GLN A 35 8.03 4.88 -2.39
C GLN A 35 6.74 4.06 -2.29
N LEU A 36 6.78 2.90 -1.65
CA LEU A 36 5.61 2.05 -1.44
C LEU A 36 4.58 2.74 -0.53
N ASP A 37 5.02 3.33 0.58
CA ASP A 37 4.14 4.07 1.49
C ASP A 37 3.50 5.28 0.82
N GLN A 38 4.28 6.06 0.07
CA GLN A 38 3.77 7.21 -0.68
C GLN A 38 2.74 6.79 -1.74
N ARG A 39 2.98 5.69 -2.46
CA ARG A 39 2.07 5.17 -3.48
C ARG A 39 0.77 4.66 -2.86
N ALA A 40 0.86 3.86 -1.81
CA ALA A 40 -0.30 3.38 -1.06
C ALA A 40 -1.11 4.52 -0.44
N SER A 41 -0.45 5.53 0.13
CA SER A 41 -1.11 6.69 0.73
C SER A 41 -1.83 7.54 -0.31
N ARG A 42 -1.23 7.77 -1.49
CA ARG A 42 -1.90 8.46 -2.60
C ARG A 42 -3.14 7.70 -3.07
N LEU A 43 -3.06 6.38 -3.18
CA LEU A 43 -4.18 5.55 -3.58
C LEU A 43 -5.29 5.51 -2.51
N ALA A 44 -4.94 5.47 -1.22
CA ALA A 44 -5.90 5.55 -0.13
C ALA A 44 -6.69 6.87 -0.15
N SER A 45 -6.00 7.99 -0.38
CA SER A 45 -6.65 9.30 -0.57
C SER A 45 -7.57 9.32 -1.79
N TRP A 46 -7.16 8.67 -2.89
CA TRP A 46 -7.99 8.55 -4.08
C TRP A 46 -9.23 7.68 -3.83
N PHE A 47 -9.10 6.55 -3.11
CA PHE A 47 -10.23 5.71 -2.69
C PHE A 47 -11.26 6.52 -1.89
N GLN A 48 -10.81 7.27 -0.88
CA GLN A 48 -11.69 8.11 -0.07
C GLN A 48 -12.39 9.18 -0.92
N ALA A 49 -11.66 9.82 -1.86
CA ALA A 49 -12.23 10.79 -2.78
C ALA A 49 -13.28 10.19 -3.74
N ASN A 50 -13.22 8.88 -4.00
CA ASN A 50 -14.18 8.15 -4.84
C ASN A 50 -15.24 7.40 -4.02
N GLY A 51 -15.37 7.70 -2.73
CA GLY A 51 -16.46 7.18 -1.89
C GLY A 51 -16.21 5.79 -1.30
N VAL A 52 -15.01 5.23 -1.44
CA VAL A 52 -14.63 4.02 -0.70
C VAL A 52 -14.49 4.37 0.77
N ALA A 53 -15.28 3.72 1.61
CA ALA A 53 -15.35 3.97 3.04
C ALA A 53 -14.88 2.75 3.84
N LYS A 54 -14.70 2.98 5.14
CA LYS A 54 -14.33 1.94 6.09
C LYS A 54 -15.28 0.75 6.01
N GLY A 55 -14.73 -0.44 5.81
CA GLY A 55 -15.49 -1.69 5.73
C GLY A 55 -16.01 -2.05 4.33
N ASP A 56 -15.82 -1.18 3.34
CA ASP A 56 -16.08 -1.53 1.94
C ASP A 56 -15.10 -2.60 1.45
N ARG A 57 -15.56 -3.39 0.48
CA ARG A 57 -14.79 -4.51 -0.09
C ARG A 57 -14.28 -4.13 -1.47
N VAL A 58 -12.96 -4.04 -1.61
CA VAL A 58 -12.30 -3.80 -2.90
C VAL A 58 -11.86 -5.13 -3.50
N ALA A 59 -12.39 -5.48 -4.67
CA ALA A 59 -11.95 -6.66 -5.43
C ALA A 59 -10.77 -6.29 -6.33
N VAL A 60 -9.74 -7.13 -6.36
CA VAL A 60 -8.54 -6.92 -7.17
C VAL A 60 -8.33 -8.13 -8.08
N LEU A 61 -8.26 -7.89 -9.38
CA LEU A 61 -7.91 -8.90 -10.38
C LEU A 61 -6.71 -8.39 -11.18
N LEU A 62 -5.52 -8.83 -10.77
CA LEU A 62 -4.24 -8.39 -11.33
C LEU A 62 -3.27 -9.57 -11.38
N PRO A 63 -2.27 -9.54 -12.28
CA PRO A 63 -1.10 -10.41 -12.19
C PRO A 63 -0.28 -10.10 -10.92
N ASN A 64 0.75 -10.90 -10.65
CA ASN A 64 1.66 -10.66 -9.54
C ASN A 64 2.60 -9.48 -9.83
N CYS A 65 2.12 -8.27 -9.56
CA CYS A 65 2.85 -7.02 -9.80
C CYS A 65 2.86 -6.14 -8.54
N PRO A 66 3.76 -5.13 -8.45
CA PRO A 66 3.86 -4.28 -7.28
C PRO A 66 2.57 -3.54 -6.90
N GLU A 67 1.73 -3.21 -7.89
CA GLU A 67 0.46 -2.51 -7.69
C GLU A 67 -0.50 -3.29 -6.80
N PHE A 68 -0.40 -4.63 -6.75
CA PHE A 68 -1.16 -5.44 -5.82
C PHE A 68 -0.91 -5.02 -4.36
N PHE A 69 0.37 -4.83 -3.99
CA PHE A 69 0.74 -4.41 -2.64
C PHE A 69 0.31 -2.97 -2.37
N GLU A 70 0.40 -2.08 -3.36
CA GLU A 70 -0.10 -0.71 -3.23
C GLU A 70 -1.59 -0.67 -2.92
N ILE A 71 -2.40 -1.47 -3.61
CA ILE A 71 -3.84 -1.57 -3.36
C ILE A 71 -4.11 -2.18 -1.99
N GLN A 72 -3.42 -3.26 -1.63
CA GLN A 72 -3.57 -3.90 -0.33
C GLN A 72 -3.31 -2.90 0.82
N PHE A 73 -2.19 -2.17 0.77
CA PHE A 73 -1.86 -1.19 1.79
C PHE A 73 -2.75 0.05 1.73
N ALA A 74 -3.23 0.45 0.55
CA ALA A 74 -4.20 1.53 0.44
C ALA A 74 -5.52 1.16 1.13
N CYS A 75 -6.07 -0.04 0.90
CA CYS A 75 -7.25 -0.52 1.62
C CYS A 75 -7.03 -0.53 3.13
N SER A 76 -5.86 -1.01 3.55
CA SER A 76 -5.43 -1.02 4.97
C SER A 76 -5.46 0.36 5.61
N LYS A 77 -5.03 1.40 4.87
CA LYS A 77 -5.02 2.81 5.30
C LYS A 77 -6.42 3.44 5.25
N SER A 78 -7.27 3.00 4.32
CA SER A 78 -8.63 3.53 4.15
C SER A 78 -9.63 3.02 5.20
N GLY A 79 -9.38 1.85 5.81
CA GLY A 79 -10.04 1.41 7.05
C GLY A 79 -10.95 0.19 6.95
#